data_AF-A0A4Z0JBX1-F1
#
_entry.id   AF-A0A4Z0JBX1-F1
#
_cell.length_a   1.000
_cell.length_b   1.000
_cell.length_c   1.000
_cell.angle_alpha   90.00
_cell.angle_beta   90.00
_cell.angle_gamma   90.00
#
_symmetry.space_group_name_H-M   'P 1'
#
loop_
_entity.id
_entity.type
_entity.pdbx_description
1 polymer ?
#
loop_
_entity_poly.entity_id
_entity_poly.type
_entity_poly.pdbx_seq_one_letter_code
_entity_poly.pdbx_strand_id
1 'polypeptide(L)'
;MMKRKIVWASLIAVFALGVAGCGNHSKSTASHSKTSQSTKVADKPSTKKTVAKVETPKPSAMTTLLKPLMGKNAEDQGTQGDKGMTYSQFYYRQGNWHWRVTAKSGTVIDAKVLSLGKSEYGESQLKVQKGHGDNFTVDLSRPDQGAYYSVKSKALDHTATYLIGDTDGHWTAGAPSELTGTWSTHIYSVSDGDDPYERTRFFISSDGVGGERDTFTSRYTVDKLGSGWGANDEAQYQKLADNSYLLKTHLQGRFVDAYRVVLKNNQLTVDDGAYHMSNMYKASAKPGQAFGSDNSPAKNLTSDQLYDWIFRHLPDYNQMKHTYKKAACFPSTKDDQGRAVVRVIDNGRKDFAPTIGFFRVSAMGVLEAQSDGGDEWYPVSDDPDN
;
A
#
# COMPACT_ATOMS: atom_id res chain seq x y z
N MET A 1 -33.61 -16.51 28.44
CA MET A 1 -32.23 -16.28 27.96
C MET A 1 -32.09 -14.84 27.53
N MET A 2 -31.38 -14.03 28.31
CA MET A 2 -31.24 -12.58 28.13
C MET A 2 -30.27 -12.26 26.98
N LYS A 3 -30.76 -11.54 25.96
CA LYS A 3 -29.94 -10.93 24.92
C LYS A 3 -29.45 -9.57 25.42
N ARG A 4 -28.16 -9.43 25.70
CA ARG A 4 -27.52 -8.15 25.98
C ARG A 4 -27.37 -7.38 24.66
N LYS A 5 -28.02 -6.22 24.57
CA LYS A 5 -27.76 -5.21 23.55
C LYS A 5 -26.63 -4.31 24.05
N ILE A 6 -25.51 -4.28 23.34
CA ILE A 6 -24.43 -3.32 23.57
C ILE A 6 -24.72 -2.13 22.65
N VAL A 7 -25.11 -1.00 23.24
CA VAL A 7 -25.26 0.28 22.55
C VAL A 7 -23.94 1.03 22.75
N TRP A 8 -23.19 1.27 21.68
CA TRP A 8 -22.06 2.18 21.68
C TRP A 8 -22.57 3.60 21.45
N ALA A 9 -22.46 4.45 22.48
CA ALA A 9 -22.68 5.88 22.37
C ALA A 9 -21.35 6.57 22.05
N SER A 10 -21.24 7.14 20.85
CA SER A 10 -20.10 7.96 20.45
C SER A 10 -20.27 9.37 21.04
N LEU A 11 -19.35 9.75 21.94
CA LEU A 11 -19.25 11.10 22.48
C LEU A 11 -18.43 11.96 21.49
N ILE A 12 -19.07 12.94 20.87
CA ILE A 12 -18.41 13.96 20.04
C ILE A 12 -17.95 15.09 20.96
N ALA A 13 -16.63 15.24 21.13
CA ALA A 13 -16.05 16.42 21.76
C ALA A 13 -15.64 17.42 20.67
N VAL A 14 -16.32 18.57 20.66
CA VAL A 14 -16.01 19.73 19.83
C VAL A 14 -14.88 20.51 20.49
N PHE A 15 -13.74 20.66 19.83
CA PHE A 15 -12.75 21.68 20.19
C PHE A 15 -12.70 22.77 19.12
N ALA A 16 -13.03 23.98 19.56
CA ALA A 16 -13.05 25.19 18.77
C ALA A 16 -11.64 25.76 18.56
N LEU A 17 -11.42 26.26 17.34
CA LEU A 17 -10.29 27.07 16.90
C LEU A 17 -10.17 28.37 17.70
N GLY A 18 -8.93 28.74 18.01
CA GLY A 18 -8.53 30.10 18.41
C GLY A 18 -7.31 30.53 17.60
N VAL A 19 -7.50 31.52 16.73
CA VAL A 19 -6.50 32.15 15.86
C VAL A 19 -6.02 33.46 16.50
N ALA A 20 -4.69 33.67 16.52
CA ALA A 20 -4.01 34.98 16.45
C ALA A 20 -2.48 34.68 16.33
N GLY A 21 -1.67 35.25 15.44
CA GLY A 21 -1.78 36.43 14.61
C GLY A 21 -0.81 37.53 15.08
N CYS A 22 0.24 37.81 14.28
CA CYS A 22 1.22 38.93 14.26
C CYS A 22 2.66 38.37 14.15
N GLY A 23 3.56 38.79 13.26
CA GLY A 23 3.61 39.88 12.29
C GLY A 23 5.07 40.32 12.06
N ASN A 24 5.37 40.78 10.85
CA ASN A 24 6.49 41.65 10.41
C ASN A 24 7.75 41.07 9.75
N HIS A 25 7.72 41.16 8.41
CA HIS A 25 8.60 41.97 7.54
C HIS A 25 10.05 42.23 7.94
N SER A 26 10.96 41.89 7.02
CA SER A 26 12.03 42.79 6.55
C SER A 26 12.52 42.38 5.16
N LYS A 27 12.25 43.22 4.16
CA LYS A 27 12.95 43.27 2.87
C LYS A 27 14.20 44.13 3.06
N SER A 28 15.32 43.76 2.44
CA SER A 28 16.39 44.69 2.11
C SER A 28 16.95 44.35 0.74
N THR A 29 16.92 45.38 -0.11
CA THR A 29 17.30 45.39 -1.52
C THR A 29 18.80 45.62 -1.68
N ALA A 30 19.28 45.29 -2.88
CA ALA A 30 20.65 45.33 -3.38
C ALA A 30 21.40 46.67 -3.25
N SER A 31 22.74 46.59 -3.29
CA SER A 31 23.56 47.58 -4.00
C SER A 31 24.77 46.91 -4.68
N HIS A 32 25.03 47.35 -5.91
CA HIS A 32 26.23 47.07 -6.69
C HIS A 32 27.37 48.00 -6.27
N SER A 33 28.61 47.51 -6.28
CA SER A 33 29.75 48.30 -6.76
C SER A 33 30.90 47.39 -7.23
N LYS A 34 31.30 47.55 -8.49
CA LYS A 34 32.59 47.09 -9.04
C LYS A 34 33.72 47.92 -8.42
N THR A 35 34.91 47.33 -8.23
CA THR A 35 36.14 47.62 -9.00
C THR A 35 37.37 47.00 -8.32
N SER A 36 38.21 46.43 -9.18
CA SER A 36 39.43 45.67 -8.96
C SER A 36 40.53 46.33 -8.12
N GLN A 37 41.24 45.53 -7.34
CA GLN A 37 42.69 45.69 -7.21
C GLN A 37 43.39 44.34 -6.99
N SER A 38 44.42 44.16 -7.81
CA SER A 38 45.25 42.98 -8.00
C SER A 38 46.28 42.86 -6.89
N THR A 39 46.36 41.68 -6.27
CA THR A 39 47.58 41.19 -5.62
C THR A 39 47.76 39.72 -5.96
N LYS A 40 48.78 39.45 -6.79
CA LYS A 40 49.34 38.12 -7.07
C LYS A 40 49.66 37.42 -5.75
N VAL A 41 49.03 36.28 -5.50
CA VAL A 41 49.47 35.29 -4.52
C VAL A 41 49.62 33.97 -5.25
N ALA A 42 50.80 33.37 -5.09
CA ALA A 42 51.30 32.24 -5.84
C ALA A 42 50.37 31.01 -5.80
N ASP A 43 50.19 30.41 -6.98
CA ASP A 43 49.52 29.14 -7.20
C ASP A 43 50.13 28.04 -6.33
N LYS A 44 49.42 27.63 -5.28
CA LYS A 44 49.56 26.28 -4.73
C LYS A 44 48.82 25.34 -5.68
N PRO A 45 49.40 24.21 -6.10
CA PRO A 45 48.71 23.25 -6.94
C PRO A 45 47.49 22.73 -6.17
N SER A 46 46.32 23.17 -6.61
CA SER A 46 45.03 22.58 -6.26
C SER A 46 45.12 21.10 -6.61
N THR A 47 45.25 20.26 -5.58
CA THR A 47 45.00 18.83 -5.66
C THR A 47 43.61 18.64 -6.25
N LYS A 48 43.56 18.38 -7.56
CA LYS A 48 42.37 17.86 -8.22
C LYS A 48 41.91 16.68 -7.40
N LYS A 49 40.81 16.87 -6.67
CA LYS A 49 40.10 15.81 -5.98
C LYS A 49 39.57 14.91 -7.09
N THR A 50 40.37 13.93 -7.49
CA THR A 50 40.00 12.91 -8.46
C THR A 50 38.74 12.29 -7.91
N VAL A 51 37.60 12.56 -8.55
CA VAL A 51 36.34 11.90 -8.22
C VAL A 51 36.62 10.42 -8.44
N ALA A 52 36.82 9.68 -7.34
CA ALA A 52 37.09 8.27 -7.40
C ALA A 52 35.94 7.63 -8.18
N LYS A 53 36.26 6.99 -9.30
CA LYS A 53 35.29 6.29 -10.14
C LYS A 53 34.57 5.30 -9.23
N VAL A 54 33.26 5.49 -9.06
CA VAL A 54 32.42 4.58 -8.26
C VAL A 54 32.54 3.20 -8.88
N GLU A 55 33.06 2.25 -8.09
CA GLU A 55 33.25 0.88 -8.54
C GLU A 55 31.88 0.22 -8.67
N THR A 56 31.55 -0.26 -9.86
CA THR A 56 30.27 -0.93 -10.11
C THR A 56 30.42 -2.45 -9.97
N PRO A 57 29.57 -3.11 -9.17
CA PRO A 57 29.62 -4.56 -9.00
C PRO A 57 29.32 -5.28 -10.32
N LYS A 58 30.03 -6.39 -10.58
CA LYS A 58 29.71 -7.28 -11.71
C LYS A 58 28.35 -7.97 -11.46
N PRO A 59 27.55 -8.25 -12.51
CA PRO A 59 26.32 -9.02 -12.37
C PRO A 59 26.57 -10.39 -11.72
N SER A 60 25.79 -10.72 -10.70
CA SER A 60 25.81 -11.99 -9.97
C SER A 60 24.54 -12.10 -9.13
N ALA A 61 24.20 -13.28 -8.61
CA ALA A 61 23.08 -13.45 -7.67
C ALA A 61 23.22 -12.53 -6.44
N MET A 62 24.44 -12.42 -5.89
CA MET A 62 24.76 -11.49 -4.81
C MET A 62 24.47 -10.02 -5.20
N THR A 63 24.89 -9.61 -6.39
CA THR A 63 24.67 -8.26 -6.88
C THR A 63 23.19 -7.97 -7.11
N THR A 64 22.42 -8.93 -7.63
CA THR A 64 20.97 -8.79 -7.78
C THR A 64 20.29 -8.58 -6.42
N LEU A 65 20.72 -9.33 -5.40
CA LEU A 65 20.19 -9.24 -4.05
C LEU A 65 20.52 -7.92 -3.34
N LEU A 66 21.79 -7.49 -3.39
CA LEU A 66 22.28 -6.40 -2.53
C LEU A 66 22.23 -5.02 -3.19
N LYS A 67 22.16 -4.95 -4.52
CA LYS A 67 22.12 -3.68 -5.25
C LYS A 67 20.90 -2.81 -4.87
N PRO A 68 19.67 -3.34 -4.72
CA PRO A 68 18.54 -2.56 -4.23
C PRO A 68 18.78 -1.96 -2.84
N LEU A 69 19.63 -2.58 -2.03
CA LEU A 69 19.91 -2.21 -0.64
C LEU A 69 21.12 -1.27 -0.48
N MET A 70 21.65 -0.70 -1.57
CA MET A 70 22.89 0.10 -1.55
C MET A 70 22.78 1.47 -0.81
N GLY A 71 21.56 1.84 -0.42
CA GLY A 71 21.29 3.04 0.37
C GLY A 71 21.74 2.92 1.82
N LYS A 72 21.86 4.07 2.48
CA LYS A 72 21.85 4.14 3.94
C LYS A 72 20.38 4.07 4.36
N ASN A 73 19.99 2.96 4.99
CA ASN A 73 18.60 2.69 5.35
C ASN A 73 18.48 2.71 6.88
N ALA A 74 17.57 3.52 7.42
CA ALA A 74 17.33 3.66 8.85
C ALA A 74 16.55 2.46 9.41
N GLU A 75 16.84 2.10 10.65
CA GLU A 75 16.14 1.05 11.39
C GLU A 75 14.76 1.54 11.87
N ASP A 76 13.73 0.73 11.68
CA ASP A 76 12.40 1.04 12.21
C ASP A 76 12.43 1.08 13.74
N GLN A 77 11.74 2.08 14.31
CA GLN A 77 11.67 2.30 15.75
C GLN A 77 11.19 1.07 16.52
N GLY A 78 10.27 0.28 15.97
CA GLY A 78 9.74 -0.92 16.61
C GLY A 78 10.74 -2.08 16.71
N THR A 79 11.90 -1.98 16.05
CA THR A 79 12.96 -3.01 16.06
C THR A 79 14.28 -2.55 16.66
N GLN A 80 14.38 -1.29 17.10
CA GLN A 80 15.62 -0.76 17.66
C GLN A 80 16.05 -1.49 18.94
N GLY A 81 17.32 -1.89 18.98
CA GLY A 81 17.95 -2.39 20.19
C GLY A 81 18.53 -1.28 21.09
N ASP A 82 19.33 -1.66 22.08
CA ASP A 82 19.90 -0.74 23.09
C ASP A 82 20.80 0.35 22.52
N LYS A 83 21.30 0.17 21.29
CA LYS A 83 22.14 1.15 20.58
C LYS A 83 21.31 2.31 19.98
N GLY A 84 19.99 2.27 20.12
CA GLY A 84 19.05 3.20 19.50
C GLY A 84 19.02 3.07 17.98
N MET A 85 18.65 4.15 17.30
CA MET A 85 18.61 4.21 15.83
C MET A 85 19.95 3.79 15.20
N THR A 86 19.91 2.72 14.41
CA THR A 86 21.01 2.33 13.54
C THR A 86 20.65 2.51 12.07
N TYR A 87 21.68 2.45 11.22
CA TYR A 87 21.52 2.48 9.77
C TYR A 87 22.31 1.36 9.15
N SER A 88 21.66 0.58 8.30
CA SER A 88 22.30 -0.46 7.49
C SER A 88 22.62 0.07 6.10
N GLN A 89 23.79 -0.31 5.59
CA GLN A 89 24.22 0.01 4.24
C GLN A 89 24.99 -1.16 3.63
N PHE A 90 24.55 -1.62 2.45
CA PHE A 90 25.36 -2.46 1.58
C PHE A 90 26.12 -1.60 0.58
N TYR A 91 27.39 -1.90 0.31
CA TYR A 91 28.16 -1.12 -0.64
C TYR A 91 29.23 -1.97 -1.32
N TYR A 92 29.62 -1.60 -2.54
CA TYR A 92 30.64 -2.30 -3.30
C TYR A 92 31.95 -1.51 -3.28
N ARG A 93 33.04 -2.17 -2.88
CA ARG A 93 34.37 -1.56 -2.77
C ARG A 93 35.46 -2.62 -2.86
N GLN A 94 36.52 -2.31 -3.62
CA GLN A 94 37.70 -3.17 -3.78
C GLN A 94 37.31 -4.57 -4.25
N GLY A 95 36.48 -4.66 -5.29
CA GLY A 95 36.03 -5.91 -5.89
C GLY A 95 35.07 -6.74 -5.02
N ASN A 96 34.63 -6.24 -3.87
CA ASN A 96 33.79 -7.01 -2.93
C ASN A 96 32.58 -6.21 -2.44
N TRP A 97 31.52 -6.93 -2.11
CA TRP A 97 30.41 -6.40 -1.35
C TRP A 97 30.80 -6.26 0.13
N HIS A 98 30.30 -5.22 0.77
CA HIS A 98 30.47 -4.96 2.20
C HIS A 98 29.12 -4.60 2.80
N TRP A 99 28.98 -4.92 4.08
CA TRP A 99 27.84 -4.54 4.90
C TRP A 99 28.32 -3.72 6.08
N ARG A 100 27.73 -2.55 6.25
CA ARG A 100 28.01 -1.65 7.36
C ARG A 100 26.74 -1.36 8.15
N VAL A 101 26.88 -1.34 9.47
CA VAL A 101 25.88 -0.81 10.38
C VAL A 101 26.50 0.33 11.17
N THR A 102 25.83 1.48 11.17
CA THR A 102 26.25 2.68 11.91
C THR A 102 25.20 3.09 12.91
N ALA A 103 25.61 3.55 14.08
CA ALA A 103 24.77 4.21 15.07
C ALA A 103 25.28 5.63 15.30
N LYS A 104 24.61 6.41 16.16
CA LYS A 104 25.09 7.75 16.56
C LYS A 104 26.52 7.74 17.12
N SER A 105 26.93 6.66 17.78
CA SER A 105 28.27 6.46 18.35
C SER A 105 29.34 6.09 17.31
N GLY A 106 28.97 5.84 16.06
CA GLY A 106 29.88 5.48 14.97
C GLY A 106 29.56 4.11 14.37
N THR A 107 30.56 3.51 13.71
CA THR A 107 30.42 2.22 13.05
C THR A 107 30.35 1.08 14.05
N VAL A 108 29.23 0.34 14.04
CA VAL A 108 28.99 -0.83 14.89
C VAL A 108 29.53 -2.10 14.20
N ILE A 109 29.28 -2.20 12.90
CA ILE A 109 29.69 -3.32 12.05
C ILE A 109 30.25 -2.75 10.75
N ASP A 110 31.39 -3.25 10.30
CA ASP A 110 31.87 -3.11 8.92
C ASP A 110 32.47 -4.46 8.53
N ALA A 111 31.83 -5.14 7.59
CA ALA A 111 32.17 -6.52 7.25
C ALA A 111 32.15 -6.73 5.74
N LYS A 112 33.14 -7.48 5.25
CA LYS A 112 33.20 -7.94 3.86
C LYS A 112 32.24 -9.11 3.67
N VAL A 113 31.41 -9.06 2.63
CA VAL A 113 30.54 -10.17 2.24
C VAL A 113 31.34 -11.18 1.42
N LEU A 114 31.41 -12.42 1.91
CA LEU A 114 32.21 -13.50 1.33
C LEU A 114 31.39 -14.38 0.37
N SER A 115 30.18 -14.75 0.76
CA SER A 115 29.33 -15.64 -0.03
C SER A 115 27.85 -15.50 0.31
N LEU A 116 27.00 -15.84 -0.66
CA LEU A 116 25.55 -15.93 -0.52
C LEU A 116 25.16 -17.41 -0.46
N GLY A 117 24.31 -17.76 0.50
CA GLY A 117 23.67 -19.06 0.65
C GLY A 117 22.22 -18.90 1.07
N LYS A 118 21.63 -19.97 1.61
CA LYS A 118 20.29 -19.97 2.18
C LYS A 118 20.34 -20.41 3.64
N SER A 119 19.52 -19.80 4.49
CA SER A 119 19.30 -20.27 5.86
C SER A 119 18.47 -21.55 5.86
N GLU A 120 18.34 -22.19 7.03
CA GLU A 120 17.48 -23.35 7.22
C GLU A 120 15.99 -23.07 6.91
N TYR A 121 15.58 -21.80 6.99
CA TYR A 121 14.21 -21.33 6.70
C TYR A 121 14.06 -20.80 5.26
N GLY A 122 15.08 -20.97 4.42
CA GLY A 122 15.05 -20.57 3.01
C GLY A 122 15.34 -19.09 2.74
N GLU A 123 15.63 -18.30 3.78
CA GLU A 123 16.01 -16.89 3.67
C GLU A 123 17.41 -16.73 3.05
N SER A 124 17.71 -15.55 2.51
CA SER A 124 19.05 -15.28 1.98
C SER A 124 20.05 -15.16 3.13
N GLN A 125 21.07 -16.01 3.16
CA GLN A 125 22.11 -15.97 4.21
C GLN A 125 23.44 -15.49 3.62
N LEU A 126 23.98 -14.41 4.17
CA LEU A 126 25.31 -13.93 3.84
C LEU A 126 26.32 -14.47 4.85
N LYS A 127 27.45 -14.99 4.35
CA LYS A 127 28.66 -15.14 5.18
C LYS A 127 29.46 -13.86 5.06
N VAL A 128 29.79 -13.25 6.19
CA VAL A 128 30.53 -11.99 6.25
C VAL A 128 31.75 -12.13 7.15
N GLN A 129 32.74 -11.26 6.95
CA GLN A 129 33.98 -11.20 7.71
C GLN A 129 34.23 -9.79 8.22
N LYS A 130 34.29 -9.63 9.55
CA LYS A 130 34.66 -8.36 10.20
C LYS A 130 36.17 -8.35 10.46
N GLY A 131 36.87 -7.33 9.96
CA GLY A 131 38.28 -7.08 10.26
C GLY A 131 39.19 -8.33 10.13
N HIS A 132 40.06 -8.55 11.12
CA HIS A 132 41.07 -9.62 11.16
C HIS A 132 40.51 -11.03 11.43
N GLY A 133 39.45 -11.44 10.71
CA GLY A 133 39.12 -12.86 10.55
C GLY A 133 37.83 -13.36 11.21
N ASP A 134 37.10 -12.52 11.96
CA ASP A 134 35.85 -12.94 12.59
C ASP A 134 34.76 -13.11 11.53
N ASN A 135 34.47 -14.37 11.21
CA ASN A 135 33.43 -14.74 10.27
C ASN A 135 32.13 -14.98 11.02
N PHE A 136 31.03 -14.48 10.48
CA PHE A 136 29.69 -14.74 10.99
C PHE A 136 28.65 -14.68 9.88
N THR A 137 27.40 -15.01 10.21
CA THR A 137 26.28 -15.01 9.27
C THR A 137 25.34 -13.84 9.49
N VAL A 138 24.73 -13.42 8.40
CA VAL A 138 23.68 -12.41 8.36
C VAL A 138 22.53 -13.00 7.56
N ASP A 139 21.41 -13.23 8.22
CA ASP A 139 20.19 -13.67 7.54
C ASP A 139 19.40 -12.44 7.10
N LEU A 140 19.03 -12.41 5.82
CA LEU A 140 18.27 -11.34 5.17
C LEU A 140 16.90 -11.87 4.75
N SER A 141 15.87 -11.24 5.30
CA SER A 141 14.47 -11.51 4.96
C SER A 141 13.90 -10.35 4.14
N ARG A 142 13.13 -10.68 3.10
CA ARG A 142 12.55 -9.71 2.13
C ARG A 142 13.54 -8.75 1.43
N PRO A 143 14.79 -9.13 1.13
CA PRO A 143 15.76 -8.20 0.51
C PRO A 143 15.38 -7.75 -0.91
N ASP A 144 14.51 -8.50 -1.58
CA ASP A 144 13.99 -8.26 -2.92
C ASP A 144 12.49 -7.91 -2.90
N GLN A 145 11.89 -7.78 -1.72
CA GLN A 145 10.47 -7.57 -1.54
C GLN A 145 10.20 -6.28 -0.77
N GLY A 146 9.89 -5.21 -1.51
CA GLY A 146 9.15 -4.07 -1.01
C GLY A 146 10.02 -2.94 -0.52
N ALA A 147 9.51 -2.18 0.44
CA ALA A 147 10.16 -0.97 0.94
C ALA A 147 11.03 -1.20 2.17
N TYR A 148 11.31 -2.46 2.54
CA TYR A 148 12.10 -2.78 3.72
C TYR A 148 12.78 -4.15 3.62
N TYR A 149 13.72 -4.41 4.52
CA TYR A 149 14.32 -5.72 4.72
C TYR A 149 14.64 -5.93 6.20
N SER A 150 14.66 -7.18 6.65
CA SER A 150 15.06 -7.53 8.00
C SER A 150 16.43 -8.18 8.01
N VAL A 151 17.21 -7.84 9.03
CA VAL A 151 18.55 -8.37 9.26
C VAL A 151 18.61 -9.05 10.61
N LYS A 152 18.94 -10.33 10.61
CA LYS A 152 19.24 -11.08 11.84
C LYS A 152 20.72 -11.47 11.84
N SER A 153 21.42 -11.07 12.90
CA SER A 153 22.83 -11.45 13.08
C SER A 153 23.21 -11.43 14.56
N LYS A 154 24.04 -12.38 14.98
CA LYS A 154 24.63 -12.37 16.33
C LYS A 154 25.43 -11.11 16.64
N ALA A 155 25.93 -10.41 15.62
CA ALA A 155 26.65 -9.15 15.81
C ALA A 155 25.74 -7.94 16.15
N LEU A 156 24.43 -8.08 15.92
CA LEU A 156 23.43 -7.06 16.27
C LEU A 156 22.79 -7.30 17.64
N ASP A 157 22.77 -8.55 18.11
CA ASP A 157 22.06 -9.02 19.32
C ASP A 157 20.52 -8.98 19.22
N HIS A 158 19.95 -8.55 18.09
CA HIS A 158 18.51 -8.56 17.79
C HIS A 158 18.23 -8.71 16.28
N THR A 159 16.95 -8.81 15.91
CA THR A 159 16.51 -8.70 14.51
C THR A 159 16.11 -7.25 14.24
N ALA A 160 16.81 -6.60 13.31
CA ALA A 160 16.59 -5.20 12.95
C ALA A 160 15.86 -5.12 11.59
N THR A 161 14.85 -4.26 11.48
CA THR A 161 14.16 -3.98 10.21
C THR A 161 14.60 -2.62 9.70
N TYR A 162 15.07 -2.56 8.45
CA TYR A 162 15.55 -1.33 7.82
C TYR A 162 14.67 -0.95 6.63
N LEU A 163 14.35 0.35 6.50
CA LEU A 163 13.44 0.86 5.47
C LEU A 163 14.24 1.41 4.27
N ILE A 164 13.99 0.86 3.09
CA ILE A 164 14.72 1.15 1.86
C ILE A 164 14.37 2.56 1.39
N GLY A 165 15.36 3.46 1.43
CA GLY A 165 15.19 4.87 1.07
C GLY A 165 14.97 5.81 2.25
N ASP A 166 14.76 5.29 3.46
CA ASP A 166 14.77 6.10 4.68
C ASP A 166 16.22 6.38 5.11
N THR A 167 16.69 7.61 4.93
CA THR A 167 18.10 7.95 5.15
C THR A 167 18.40 8.60 6.50
N ASP A 168 17.35 9.04 7.22
CA ASP A 168 17.47 9.84 8.44
C ASP A 168 16.59 9.35 9.60
N GLY A 169 15.57 8.53 9.35
CA GLY A 169 14.65 8.02 10.37
C GLY A 169 13.58 9.05 10.78
N HIS A 170 13.37 10.10 9.99
CA HIS A 170 12.38 11.14 10.29
C HIS A 170 11.05 10.86 9.60
N TRP A 171 10.05 10.50 10.41
CA TRP A 171 8.72 10.13 9.97
C TRP A 171 7.69 11.16 10.43
N THR A 172 6.70 11.40 9.58
CA THR A 172 5.51 12.21 9.92
C THR A 172 4.35 11.27 10.23
N ALA A 173 3.63 11.51 11.33
CA ALA A 173 2.43 10.76 11.66
C ALA A 173 1.31 11.00 10.63
N GLY A 174 0.55 9.96 10.33
CA GLY A 174 -0.52 9.97 9.36
C GLY A 174 -0.10 9.57 7.95
N ALA A 175 -0.83 10.11 6.97
CA ALA A 175 -0.56 9.94 5.56
C ALA A 175 -0.69 11.29 4.82
N PRO A 176 -0.01 11.47 3.68
CA PRO A 176 -0.19 12.65 2.83
C PRO A 176 -1.63 12.75 2.33
N SER A 177 -2.21 13.95 2.40
CA SER A 177 -3.62 14.20 2.05
C SER A 177 -3.99 13.80 0.61
N GLU A 178 -3.05 13.95 -0.31
CA GLU A 178 -3.18 13.57 -1.71
C GLU A 178 -3.29 12.05 -1.90
N LEU A 179 -2.65 11.28 -1.00
CA LEU A 179 -2.68 9.82 -1.01
C LEU A 179 -3.88 9.26 -0.23
N THR A 180 -4.41 9.99 0.75
CA THR A 180 -5.53 9.52 1.57
C THR A 180 -6.75 9.13 0.72
N GLY A 181 -7.27 7.93 0.93
CA GLY A 181 -8.45 7.39 0.23
C GLY A 181 -8.35 5.89 -0.05
N THR A 182 -9.27 5.41 -0.88
CA THR A 182 -9.21 4.07 -1.49
C THR A 182 -8.72 4.18 -2.92
N TRP A 183 -7.68 3.42 -3.24
CA TRP A 183 -7.14 3.23 -4.57
C TRP A 183 -7.50 1.85 -5.08
N SER A 184 -7.79 1.70 -6.36
CA SER A 184 -8.22 0.44 -6.94
C SER A 184 -7.60 0.23 -8.31
N THR A 185 -7.21 -1.01 -8.63
CA THR A 185 -7.06 -1.41 -10.03
C THR A 185 -8.42 -1.49 -10.71
N HIS A 186 -8.43 -1.61 -12.04
CA HIS A 186 -9.59 -2.21 -12.73
C HIS A 186 -9.70 -3.70 -12.37
N ILE A 187 -10.82 -4.32 -12.73
CA ILE A 187 -10.90 -5.78 -12.72
C ILE A 187 -10.00 -6.32 -13.84
N TYR A 188 -9.13 -7.27 -13.54
CA TYR A 188 -8.18 -7.86 -14.48
C TYR A 188 -8.24 -9.39 -14.43
N SER A 189 -7.92 -10.05 -15.54
CA SER A 189 -7.92 -11.51 -15.61
C SER A 189 -6.66 -12.09 -14.96
N VAL A 190 -6.82 -13.20 -14.26
CA VAL A 190 -5.72 -14.01 -13.72
C VAL A 190 -5.69 -15.38 -14.41
N SER A 191 -4.50 -15.81 -14.84
CA SER A 191 -4.33 -16.99 -15.70
C SER A 191 -4.36 -18.33 -14.95
N ASP A 192 -4.26 -18.33 -13.62
CA ASP A 192 -3.81 -19.50 -12.85
C ASP A 192 -4.82 -19.96 -11.76
N GLY A 193 -6.08 -19.51 -11.79
CA GLY A 193 -7.09 -19.81 -10.77
C GLY A 193 -8.41 -20.39 -11.31
N ASP A 194 -9.20 -21.02 -10.43
CA ASP A 194 -10.61 -21.37 -10.70
C ASP A 194 -11.47 -20.11 -10.89
N ASP A 195 -11.04 -18.99 -10.29
CA ASP A 195 -11.60 -17.66 -10.48
C ASP A 195 -10.87 -16.92 -11.61
N PRO A 196 -11.59 -16.44 -12.65
CA PRO A 196 -10.96 -15.87 -13.84
C PRO A 196 -10.52 -14.42 -13.68
N TYR A 197 -11.01 -13.68 -12.68
CA TYR A 197 -10.81 -12.25 -12.56
C TYR A 197 -10.57 -11.79 -11.11
N GLU A 198 -9.77 -10.74 -10.96
CA GLU A 198 -9.41 -10.13 -9.68
C GLU A 198 -9.48 -8.60 -9.72
N ARG A 199 -9.59 -8.00 -8.54
CA ARG A 199 -9.33 -6.57 -8.34
C ARG A 199 -8.57 -6.37 -7.05
N THR A 200 -7.61 -5.45 -7.08
CA THR A 200 -6.83 -5.07 -5.90
C THR A 200 -7.19 -3.66 -5.46
N ARG A 201 -7.47 -3.49 -4.15
CA ARG A 201 -7.67 -2.20 -3.50
C ARG A 201 -6.60 -1.93 -2.46
N PHE A 202 -6.21 -0.67 -2.34
CA PHE A 202 -5.24 -0.18 -1.38
C PHE A 202 -5.81 1.03 -0.65
N PHE A 203 -5.80 0.96 0.67
CA PHE A 203 -6.39 1.92 1.59
C PHE A 203 -5.29 2.70 2.28
N ILE A 204 -5.39 4.03 2.23
CA ILE A 204 -4.46 4.93 2.90
C ILE A 204 -5.28 5.88 3.75
N SER A 205 -5.12 5.84 5.07
CA SER A 205 -5.74 6.76 6.03
C SER A 205 -4.69 7.42 6.92
N SER A 206 -5.11 8.34 7.79
CA SER A 206 -4.26 8.89 8.85
C SER A 206 -3.87 7.85 9.89
N ASP A 207 -4.64 6.77 9.98
CA ASP A 207 -4.51 5.81 11.07
C ASP A 207 -3.90 4.51 10.57
N GLY A 208 -3.95 4.22 9.27
CA GLY A 208 -3.52 2.95 8.74
C GLY A 208 -3.25 2.92 7.25
N VAL A 209 -2.55 1.87 6.85
CA VAL A 209 -2.28 1.54 5.46
C VAL A 209 -2.47 0.04 5.27
N GLY A 210 -3.21 -0.33 4.24
CA GLY A 210 -3.49 -1.73 3.95
C GLY A 210 -4.12 -1.91 2.58
N GLY A 211 -4.57 -3.12 2.30
CA GLY A 211 -5.27 -3.40 1.04
C GLY A 211 -6.06 -4.69 1.11
N GLU A 212 -6.74 -5.01 0.03
CA GLU A 212 -7.48 -6.26 -0.15
C GLU A 212 -7.52 -6.65 -1.63
N ARG A 213 -7.86 -7.91 -1.89
CA ARG A 213 -7.98 -8.46 -3.23
C ARG A 213 -9.25 -9.29 -3.38
N ASP A 214 -10.20 -8.78 -4.13
CA ASP A 214 -11.45 -9.49 -4.42
C ASP A 214 -11.30 -10.34 -5.68
N THR A 215 -11.99 -11.48 -5.70
CA THR A 215 -12.11 -12.34 -6.89
C THR A 215 -13.52 -12.27 -7.47
N PHE A 216 -13.60 -12.47 -8.78
CA PHE A 216 -14.83 -12.38 -9.55
C PHE A 216 -14.97 -13.56 -10.51
N THR A 217 -16.22 -13.98 -10.72
CA THR A 217 -16.58 -14.99 -11.72
C THR A 217 -16.33 -14.48 -13.14
N SER A 218 -16.50 -15.36 -14.14
CA SER A 218 -16.36 -14.97 -15.56
C SER A 218 -17.37 -13.92 -16.03
N ARG A 219 -18.38 -13.61 -15.20
CA ARG A 219 -19.42 -12.61 -15.43
C ARG A 219 -19.19 -11.34 -14.59
N TYR A 220 -18.01 -11.18 -14.00
CA TYR A 220 -17.68 -10.08 -13.09
C TYR A 220 -18.58 -10.00 -11.85
N THR A 221 -19.20 -11.12 -11.48
CA THR A 221 -19.92 -11.25 -10.23
C THR A 221 -18.91 -11.49 -9.11
N VAL A 222 -19.05 -10.80 -7.98
CA VAL A 222 -18.21 -11.01 -6.79
C VAL A 222 -18.31 -12.47 -6.36
N ASP A 223 -17.19 -13.19 -6.42
CA ASP A 223 -17.10 -14.58 -5.95
C ASP A 223 -16.63 -14.59 -4.50
N LYS A 224 -15.44 -14.03 -4.24
CA LYS A 224 -14.86 -14.00 -2.90
C LYS A 224 -14.32 -12.62 -2.55
N LEU A 225 -14.69 -12.19 -1.34
CA LEU A 225 -14.05 -11.03 -0.72
C LEU A 225 -12.66 -11.41 -0.23
N GLY A 226 -11.68 -10.59 -0.59
CA GLY A 226 -10.29 -10.84 -0.25
C GLY A 226 -9.99 -10.88 1.24
N SER A 227 -8.92 -11.58 1.59
CA SER A 227 -8.22 -11.30 2.84
C SER A 227 -7.44 -10.00 2.67
N GLY A 228 -7.66 -9.04 3.56
CA GLY A 228 -6.86 -7.82 3.57
C GLY A 228 -5.43 -8.03 4.07
N TRP A 229 -4.56 -7.06 3.81
CA TRP A 229 -3.21 -6.96 4.39
C TRP A 229 -2.94 -5.55 4.93
N GLY A 230 -1.81 -5.38 5.59
CA GLY A 230 -1.42 -4.15 6.27
C GLY A 230 -2.00 -4.06 7.68
N ALA A 231 -2.03 -2.84 8.21
CA ALA A 231 -2.59 -2.57 9.54
C ALA A 231 -3.27 -1.20 9.59
N ASN A 232 -4.32 -1.14 10.42
CA ASN A 232 -5.14 0.04 10.64
C ASN A 232 -4.71 0.81 11.89
N ASP A 233 -3.39 0.91 12.12
CA ASP A 233 -2.84 1.53 13.33
C ASP A 233 -1.50 2.24 13.04
N GLU A 234 -1.30 3.38 13.71
CA GLU A 234 -0.06 4.18 13.69
C GLU A 234 0.56 4.42 12.29
N ALA A 235 -0.24 4.78 11.28
CA ALA A 235 0.31 5.16 9.97
C ALA A 235 1.35 6.28 10.08
N GLN A 236 2.45 6.12 9.33
CA GLN A 236 3.50 7.12 9.21
C GLN A 236 3.97 7.22 7.77
N TYR A 237 4.46 8.40 7.38
CA TYR A 237 5.04 8.61 6.07
C TYR A 237 6.32 9.44 6.07
N GLN A 238 7.09 9.27 5.01
CA GLN A 238 8.25 10.09 4.66
C GLN A 238 8.17 10.44 3.18
N LYS A 239 8.36 11.71 2.83
CA LYS A 239 8.44 12.13 1.42
C LYS A 239 9.86 11.90 0.91
N LEU A 240 10.01 11.10 -0.13
CA LEU A 240 11.30 10.78 -0.73
C LEU A 240 11.69 11.78 -1.83
N ALA A 241 10.72 12.14 -2.66
CA ALA A 241 10.86 13.06 -3.78
C ALA A 241 9.49 13.65 -4.13
N ASP A 242 9.43 14.47 -5.17
CA ASP A 242 8.15 14.88 -5.74
C ASP A 242 7.34 13.65 -6.12
N ASN A 243 6.14 13.56 -5.56
CA ASN A 243 5.19 12.49 -5.77
C ASN A 243 5.63 11.09 -5.34
N SER A 244 6.71 10.94 -4.57
CA SER A 244 7.16 9.64 -4.06
C SER A 244 7.28 9.66 -2.55
N TYR A 245 6.71 8.64 -1.91
CA TYR A 245 6.64 8.53 -0.45
C TYR A 245 7.00 7.13 -0.02
N LEU A 246 7.52 7.01 1.21
CA LEU A 246 7.41 5.79 1.99
C LEU A 246 6.21 5.93 2.91
N LEU A 247 5.45 4.86 3.03
CA LEU A 247 4.40 4.68 4.02
C LEU A 247 4.79 3.49 4.88
N LYS A 248 4.46 3.51 6.17
CA LYS A 248 4.55 2.33 7.02
C LYS A 248 3.40 2.31 8.00
N THR A 249 3.14 1.12 8.52
CA THR A 249 2.06 0.87 9.46
C THR A 249 2.53 -0.08 10.55
N HIS A 250 2.01 0.13 11.75
CA HIS A 250 2.30 -0.68 12.92
C HIS A 250 0.99 -1.30 13.41
N LEU A 251 1.10 -2.30 14.29
CA LEU A 251 -0.03 -2.82 15.02
C LEU A 251 0.41 -2.97 16.48
N GLN A 252 -0.19 -2.16 17.36
CA GLN A 252 0.18 -2.15 18.79
C GLN A 252 1.68 -1.88 18.99
N GLY A 253 2.22 -0.88 18.27
CA GLY A 253 3.63 -0.48 18.31
C GLY A 253 4.60 -1.46 17.64
N ARG A 254 4.12 -2.53 16.99
CA ARG A 254 4.95 -3.48 16.25
C ARG A 254 4.90 -3.19 14.76
N PHE A 255 6.06 -3.12 14.12
CA PHE A 255 6.15 -2.95 12.67
C PHE A 255 5.40 -4.08 11.95
N VAL A 256 4.52 -3.71 11.01
CA VAL A 256 3.77 -4.67 10.18
C VAL A 256 4.31 -4.67 8.76
N ASP A 257 4.32 -3.50 8.13
CA ASP A 257 4.70 -3.39 6.72
C ASP A 257 5.13 -1.95 6.35
N ALA A 258 5.85 -1.84 5.23
CA ALA A 258 6.20 -0.58 4.62
C ALA A 258 6.03 -0.64 3.09
N TYR A 259 5.51 0.45 2.54
CA TYR A 259 5.17 0.59 1.14
C TYR A 259 5.92 1.76 0.54
N ARG A 260 6.45 1.55 -0.67
CA ARG A 260 6.93 2.66 -1.47
C ARG A 260 5.85 3.02 -2.47
N VAL A 261 5.42 4.27 -2.45
CA VAL A 261 4.32 4.74 -3.29
C VAL A 261 4.76 5.89 -4.19
N VAL A 262 4.22 5.91 -5.40
CA VAL A 262 4.42 6.97 -6.39
C VAL A 262 3.07 7.41 -6.93
N LEU A 263 2.74 8.70 -6.83
CA LEU A 263 1.51 9.28 -7.35
C LEU A 263 1.78 10.09 -8.63
N LYS A 264 1.50 9.54 -9.80
CA LYS A 264 1.74 10.24 -11.07
C LYS A 264 0.48 10.21 -11.92
N ASN A 265 0.11 11.36 -12.50
CA ASN A 265 -1.07 11.48 -13.37
C ASN A 265 -2.36 10.95 -12.71
N ASN A 266 -2.56 11.24 -11.42
CA ASN A 266 -3.67 10.71 -10.60
C ASN A 266 -3.75 9.18 -10.54
N GLN A 267 -2.64 8.49 -10.80
CA GLN A 267 -2.50 7.06 -10.61
C GLN A 267 -1.46 6.77 -9.53
N LEU A 268 -1.79 5.82 -8.67
CA LEU A 268 -0.88 5.32 -7.65
C LEU A 268 -0.19 4.05 -8.16
N THR A 269 1.12 4.01 -7.99
CA THR A 269 1.92 2.79 -8.04
C THR A 269 2.39 2.48 -6.63
N VAL A 270 2.15 1.26 -6.17
CA VAL A 270 2.57 0.77 -4.86
C VAL A 270 3.52 -0.41 -5.07
N ASP A 271 4.69 -0.30 -4.46
CA ASP A 271 5.69 -1.36 -4.39
C ASP A 271 5.70 -1.91 -2.96
N ASP A 272 5.12 -3.08 -2.79
CA ASP A 272 5.14 -3.87 -1.54
C ASP A 272 6.09 -5.10 -1.64
N GLY A 273 6.74 -5.28 -2.80
CA GLY A 273 7.62 -6.40 -3.09
C GLY A 273 6.99 -7.68 -3.57
N ALA A 274 5.89 -8.11 -2.97
CA ALA A 274 5.21 -9.34 -3.35
C ALA A 274 4.27 -9.13 -4.55
N TYR A 275 3.70 -7.93 -4.65
CA TYR A 275 2.75 -7.49 -5.63
C TYR A 275 3.09 -6.07 -6.07
N HIS A 276 3.54 -5.94 -7.32
CA HIS A 276 3.68 -4.63 -7.92
C HIS A 276 2.29 -4.13 -8.33
N MET A 277 1.64 -3.36 -7.47
CA MET A 277 0.35 -2.76 -7.77
C MET A 277 0.58 -1.49 -8.59
N SER A 278 0.33 -1.60 -9.89
CA SER A 278 0.49 -0.49 -10.83
C SER A 278 -0.87 0.01 -11.33
N ASN A 279 -0.90 1.27 -11.75
CA ASN A 279 -2.08 1.89 -12.37
C ASN A 279 -3.33 1.86 -11.47
N MET A 280 -3.17 2.11 -10.17
CA MET A 280 -4.32 2.20 -9.29
C MET A 280 -4.96 3.59 -9.40
N TYR A 281 -6.29 3.64 -9.48
CA TYR A 281 -7.07 4.87 -9.57
C TYR A 281 -7.77 5.16 -8.24
N LYS A 282 -7.96 6.43 -7.92
CA LYS A 282 -8.68 6.82 -6.70
C LYS A 282 -10.17 6.48 -6.86
N ALA A 283 -10.61 5.40 -6.23
CA ALA A 283 -12.00 4.96 -6.23
C ALA A 283 -12.84 5.79 -5.25
N SER A 284 -12.25 6.17 -4.12
CA SER A 284 -12.93 6.95 -3.09
C SER A 284 -11.97 7.87 -2.35
N ALA A 285 -12.45 9.05 -1.98
CA ALA A 285 -11.77 9.93 -1.02
C ALA A 285 -11.81 9.36 0.41
N LYS A 286 -12.74 8.44 0.70
CA LYS A 286 -12.86 7.77 1.99
C LYS A 286 -12.01 6.49 2.01
N PRO A 287 -11.06 6.36 2.95
CA PRO A 287 -10.30 5.12 3.12
C PRO A 287 -11.20 3.95 3.57
N GLY A 288 -10.76 2.73 3.28
CA GLY A 288 -11.41 1.49 3.76
C GLY A 288 -12.68 1.10 2.99
N GLN A 289 -12.99 1.76 1.88
CA GLN A 289 -14.13 1.42 1.06
C GLN A 289 -13.85 0.22 0.15
N ALA A 290 -14.42 -0.94 0.48
CA ALA A 290 -14.21 -2.19 -0.25
C ALA A 290 -14.94 -2.31 -1.60
N PHE A 291 -16.09 -1.63 -1.75
CA PHE A 291 -16.85 -1.61 -3.01
C PHE A 291 -17.35 -0.23 -3.40
N GLY A 292 -17.59 -0.04 -4.70
CA GLY A 292 -18.10 1.19 -5.28
C GLY A 292 -17.04 2.28 -5.41
N SER A 293 -17.51 3.43 -5.90
CA SER A 293 -16.70 4.64 -6.06
C SER A 293 -17.52 5.90 -5.81
N ASP A 294 -16.87 6.99 -5.43
CA ASP A 294 -17.55 8.27 -5.14
C ASP A 294 -18.33 8.77 -6.37
N ASN A 295 -17.74 8.59 -7.55
CA ASN A 295 -18.28 9.03 -8.84
C ASN A 295 -18.87 7.89 -9.66
N SER A 296 -19.37 6.83 -9.01
CA SER A 296 -19.90 5.66 -9.74
C SER A 296 -21.01 6.05 -10.72
N PRO A 297 -20.91 5.66 -12.01
CA PRO A 297 -21.96 5.91 -13.00
C PRO A 297 -23.26 5.17 -12.67
N ALA A 298 -23.18 4.13 -11.82
CA ALA A 298 -24.33 3.36 -11.36
C ALA A 298 -25.40 4.22 -10.65
N LYS A 299 -25.05 5.42 -10.17
CA LYS A 299 -25.98 6.35 -9.52
C LYS A 299 -26.98 7.00 -10.48
N ASN A 300 -26.69 6.98 -11.79
CA ASN A 300 -27.48 7.68 -12.81
C ASN A 300 -28.02 6.74 -13.90
N LEU A 301 -28.13 5.44 -13.60
CA LEU A 301 -28.63 4.46 -14.57
C LEU A 301 -30.11 4.69 -14.88
N THR A 302 -30.48 4.50 -16.13
CA THR A 302 -31.89 4.28 -16.50
C THR A 302 -32.37 2.92 -16.00
N SER A 303 -33.69 2.71 -15.96
CA SER A 303 -34.23 1.39 -15.60
C SER A 303 -33.73 0.28 -16.52
N ASP A 304 -33.61 0.55 -17.82
CA ASP A 304 -33.12 -0.44 -18.80
C ASP A 304 -31.66 -0.80 -18.55
N GLN A 305 -30.81 0.18 -18.25
CA GLN A 305 -29.40 -0.05 -17.89
C GLN A 305 -29.28 -0.84 -16.58
N LEU A 306 -30.09 -0.53 -15.58
CA LEU A 306 -30.12 -1.28 -14.33
C LEU A 306 -30.57 -2.74 -14.54
N TYR A 307 -31.60 -2.95 -15.37
CA TYR A 307 -32.08 -4.30 -15.66
C TYR A 307 -31.07 -5.12 -16.45
N ASP A 308 -30.39 -4.51 -17.43
CA ASP A 308 -29.30 -5.16 -18.16
C ASP A 308 -28.16 -5.57 -17.22
N TRP A 309 -27.74 -4.66 -16.33
CA TRP A 309 -26.73 -4.95 -15.31
C TRP A 309 -27.14 -6.13 -14.42
N ILE A 310 -28.37 -6.14 -13.89
CA ILE A 310 -28.91 -7.25 -13.10
C ILE A 310 -28.88 -8.57 -13.90
N PHE A 311 -29.32 -8.55 -15.17
CA PHE A 311 -29.41 -9.75 -16.00
C PHE A 311 -28.07 -10.43 -16.28
N ARG A 312 -26.97 -9.67 -16.35
CA ARG A 312 -25.62 -10.25 -16.54
C ARG A 312 -25.19 -11.13 -15.36
N HIS A 313 -25.59 -10.77 -14.15
CA HIS A 313 -25.20 -11.43 -12.89
C HIS A 313 -26.24 -12.43 -12.35
N LEU A 314 -27.45 -12.46 -12.91
CA LEU A 314 -28.49 -13.41 -12.49
C LEU A 314 -28.04 -14.87 -12.42
N PRO A 315 -27.20 -15.40 -13.33
CA PRO A 315 -26.82 -16.81 -13.29
C PRO A 315 -25.95 -17.22 -12.09
N ASP A 316 -25.27 -16.28 -11.42
CA ASP A 316 -24.20 -16.61 -10.46
C ASP A 316 -24.06 -15.68 -9.23
N TYR A 317 -25.03 -14.79 -8.95
CA TYR A 317 -24.99 -13.92 -7.77
C TYR A 317 -25.15 -14.67 -6.44
N ASN A 318 -24.75 -14.02 -5.33
CA ASN A 318 -24.74 -14.60 -3.97
C ASN A 318 -23.93 -15.91 -3.88
N GLN A 319 -22.86 -16.05 -4.67
CA GLN A 319 -21.99 -17.24 -4.68
C GLN A 319 -22.73 -18.54 -5.02
N MET A 320 -23.87 -18.44 -5.71
CA MET A 320 -24.72 -19.58 -6.05
C MET A 320 -25.09 -19.54 -7.53
N LYS A 321 -25.15 -20.72 -8.15
CA LYS A 321 -25.65 -20.84 -9.53
C LYS A 321 -27.17 -20.83 -9.52
N HIS A 322 -27.76 -19.92 -10.26
CA HIS A 322 -29.22 -19.80 -10.41
C HIS A 322 -29.66 -20.35 -11.76
N THR A 323 -30.80 -21.04 -11.76
CA THR A 323 -31.42 -21.54 -12.99
C THR A 323 -32.84 -21.00 -13.10
N TYR A 324 -33.14 -20.41 -14.25
CA TYR A 324 -34.45 -19.85 -14.56
C TYR A 324 -34.77 -20.06 -16.04
N LYS A 325 -36.06 -20.07 -16.39
CA LYS A 325 -36.50 -20.23 -17.79
C LYS A 325 -36.55 -18.90 -18.52
N LYS A 326 -37.12 -17.87 -17.87
CA LYS A 326 -37.20 -16.52 -18.42
C LYS A 326 -37.30 -15.52 -17.27
N ALA A 327 -36.33 -14.60 -17.18
CA ALA A 327 -36.33 -13.58 -16.15
C ALA A 327 -37.17 -12.37 -16.57
N ALA A 328 -37.80 -11.71 -15.61
CA ALA A 328 -38.41 -10.40 -15.78
C ALA A 328 -38.21 -9.54 -14.52
N CYS A 329 -37.88 -8.27 -14.73
CA CYS A 329 -37.80 -7.25 -13.68
C CYS A 329 -39.16 -6.60 -13.47
N PHE A 330 -39.57 -6.42 -12.22
CA PHE A 330 -40.66 -5.53 -11.87
C PHE A 330 -40.16 -4.09 -11.74
N PRO A 331 -41.04 -3.09 -11.94
CA PRO A 331 -40.71 -1.70 -11.66
C PRO A 331 -40.12 -1.55 -10.26
N SER A 332 -39.06 -0.76 -10.12
CA SER A 332 -38.38 -0.59 -8.85
C SER A 332 -39.32 0.01 -7.80
N THR A 333 -39.38 -0.58 -6.62
CA THR A 333 -39.93 0.07 -5.42
C THR A 333 -38.83 0.88 -4.72
N LYS A 334 -39.17 1.64 -3.69
CA LYS A 334 -38.17 2.29 -2.83
C LYS A 334 -38.11 1.58 -1.47
N ASP A 335 -36.90 1.36 -0.96
CA ASP A 335 -36.70 0.93 0.42
C ASP A 335 -36.80 2.12 1.40
N ASP A 336 -36.65 1.84 2.70
CA ASP A 336 -36.71 2.83 3.77
C ASP A 336 -35.63 3.93 3.68
N GLN A 337 -34.58 3.70 2.87
CA GLN A 337 -33.52 4.66 2.59
C GLN A 337 -33.74 5.40 1.25
N GLY A 338 -34.89 5.16 0.59
CA GLY A 338 -35.26 5.78 -0.68
C GLY A 338 -34.56 5.18 -1.90
N ARG A 339 -33.85 4.06 -1.77
CA ARG A 339 -33.11 3.40 -2.87
C ARG A 339 -34.05 2.54 -3.70
N ALA A 340 -33.82 2.52 -5.01
CA ALA A 340 -34.56 1.65 -5.93
C ALA A 340 -34.27 0.17 -5.65
N VAL A 341 -35.32 -0.62 -5.42
CA VAL A 341 -35.27 -2.07 -5.24
C VAL A 341 -36.02 -2.74 -6.39
N VAL A 342 -35.33 -3.59 -7.14
CA VAL A 342 -35.86 -4.34 -8.27
C VAL A 342 -36.10 -5.78 -7.87
N ARG A 343 -37.35 -6.24 -8.01
CA ARG A 343 -37.70 -7.66 -7.86
C ARG A 343 -37.57 -8.37 -9.21
N VAL A 344 -36.90 -9.50 -9.23
CA VAL A 344 -36.75 -10.34 -10.43
C VAL A 344 -37.49 -11.66 -10.23
N ILE A 345 -38.26 -12.08 -11.23
CA ILE A 345 -39.01 -13.35 -11.22
C ILE A 345 -38.66 -14.24 -12.42
N ASP A 346 -38.86 -15.56 -12.27
CA ASP A 346 -38.85 -16.51 -13.39
C ASP A 346 -40.26 -16.65 -13.97
N ASN A 347 -40.58 -15.87 -15.01
CA ASN A 347 -41.89 -15.90 -15.67
C ASN A 347 -41.99 -16.97 -16.76
N GLY A 348 -40.99 -17.83 -16.93
CA GLY A 348 -41.02 -18.95 -17.88
C GLY A 348 -41.70 -20.21 -17.34
N ARG A 349 -42.19 -20.19 -16.10
CA ARG A 349 -42.91 -21.29 -15.45
C ARG A 349 -44.42 -21.04 -15.54
N LYS A 350 -45.19 -22.08 -15.90
CA LYS A 350 -46.62 -21.96 -16.26
C LYS A 350 -47.55 -21.66 -15.07
N ASP A 351 -47.21 -22.16 -13.89
CA ASP A 351 -48.14 -22.20 -12.75
C ASP A 351 -47.80 -21.22 -11.61
N PHE A 352 -46.55 -20.73 -11.58
CA PHE A 352 -46.05 -19.81 -10.57
C PHE A 352 -44.81 -19.11 -11.11
N ALA A 353 -44.68 -17.80 -10.87
CA ALA A 353 -43.46 -17.05 -11.19
C ALA A 353 -42.64 -16.85 -9.91
N PRO A 354 -41.73 -17.78 -9.56
CA PRO A 354 -40.91 -17.64 -8.37
C PRO A 354 -40.03 -16.41 -8.46
N THR A 355 -39.85 -15.73 -7.34
CA THR A 355 -38.82 -14.71 -7.22
C THR A 355 -37.46 -15.39 -7.40
N ILE A 356 -36.66 -14.86 -8.32
CA ILE A 356 -35.24 -15.23 -8.47
C ILE A 356 -34.49 -14.49 -7.36
N GLY A 357 -34.61 -13.17 -7.31
CA GLY A 357 -33.99 -12.36 -6.25
C GLY A 357 -34.50 -10.93 -6.20
N PHE A 358 -33.97 -10.18 -5.23
CA PHE A 358 -34.15 -8.74 -5.11
C PHE A 358 -32.80 -8.05 -5.24
N PHE A 359 -32.77 -6.95 -6.00
CA PHE A 359 -31.56 -6.21 -6.30
C PHE A 359 -31.75 -4.74 -5.98
N ARG A 360 -30.67 -4.05 -5.61
CA ARG A 360 -30.67 -2.59 -5.45
C ARG A 360 -29.30 -2.02 -5.79
N VAL A 361 -29.24 -0.70 -5.97
CA VAL A 361 -27.96 0.02 -6.08
C VAL A 361 -27.71 0.77 -4.77
N SER A 362 -26.56 0.52 -4.16
CA SER A 362 -26.13 1.19 -2.93
C SER A 362 -25.82 2.67 -3.18
N ALA A 363 -25.71 3.46 -2.11
CA ALA A 363 -25.32 4.87 -2.22
C ALA A 363 -23.91 5.07 -2.81
N MET A 364 -23.09 4.02 -2.84
CA MET A 364 -21.75 4.02 -3.43
C MET A 364 -21.72 3.45 -4.85
N GLY A 365 -22.90 3.17 -5.44
CA GLY A 365 -23.01 2.64 -6.79
C GLY A 365 -22.61 1.17 -6.92
N VAL A 366 -22.91 0.37 -5.88
CA VAL A 366 -22.70 -1.08 -5.87
C VAL A 366 -24.05 -1.75 -6.15
N LEU A 367 -24.11 -2.65 -7.12
CA LEU A 367 -25.23 -3.58 -7.26
C LEU A 367 -25.17 -4.58 -6.11
N GLU A 368 -26.25 -4.63 -5.34
CA GLU A 368 -26.40 -5.53 -4.21
C GLU A 368 -27.58 -6.47 -4.45
N ALA A 369 -27.45 -7.72 -4.03
CA ALA A 369 -28.54 -8.69 -4.00
C ALA A 369 -28.93 -9.00 -2.55
N GLN A 370 -30.22 -9.17 -2.32
CA GLN A 370 -30.74 -9.58 -1.02
C GLN A 370 -30.42 -11.06 -0.77
N SER A 371 -30.16 -11.40 0.49
CA SER A 371 -30.05 -12.79 0.93
C SER A 371 -31.40 -13.51 0.91
N ASP A 372 -31.39 -14.82 0.70
CA ASP A 372 -32.62 -15.61 0.64
C ASP A 372 -33.36 -15.55 1.99
N GLY A 373 -34.50 -14.84 2.01
CA GLY A 373 -35.38 -14.76 3.18
C GLY A 373 -34.92 -13.84 4.31
N GLY A 374 -33.94 -12.97 4.08
CA GLY A 374 -33.40 -12.05 5.09
C GLY A 374 -33.36 -10.57 4.64
N ASP A 375 -32.99 -9.69 5.57
CA ASP A 375 -32.78 -8.25 5.31
C ASP A 375 -31.33 -7.91 4.96
N GLU A 376 -30.47 -8.93 4.81
CA GLU A 376 -29.06 -8.77 4.48
C GLU A 376 -28.87 -8.59 2.97
N TRP A 377 -27.89 -7.79 2.59
CA TRP A 377 -27.57 -7.46 1.21
C TRP A 377 -26.08 -7.65 0.97
N TYR A 378 -25.72 -8.30 -0.12
CA TYR A 378 -24.34 -8.61 -0.47
C TYR A 378 -23.94 -7.93 -1.78
N PRO A 379 -22.67 -7.49 -1.92
CA PRO A 379 -22.18 -6.93 -3.16
C PRO A 379 -22.20 -8.00 -4.27
N VAL A 380 -22.73 -7.63 -5.42
CA VAL A 380 -22.76 -8.47 -6.64
C VAL A 380 -21.75 -7.97 -7.65
N SER A 381 -21.75 -6.66 -7.90
CA SER A 381 -20.84 -5.96 -8.79
C SER A 381 -20.88 -4.48 -8.43
N ASP A 382 -19.82 -3.73 -8.70
CA ASP A 382 -19.78 -2.28 -8.58
C ASP A 382 -19.27 -1.60 -9.86
N ASP A 383 -19.32 -2.35 -10.96
CA ASP A 383 -19.01 -1.89 -12.30
C ASP A 383 -20.22 -2.18 -13.22
N PRO A 384 -21.03 -1.16 -13.55
CA PRO A 384 -22.20 -1.33 -14.40
C PRO A 384 -21.85 -1.55 -15.86
N ASP A 385 -20.59 -1.40 -16.28
CA ASP A 385 -20.18 -1.60 -17.67
C ASP A 385 -19.61 -3.00 -17.92
N ASN A 386 -19.14 -3.69 -16.88
CA ASN A 386 -18.59 -5.06 -16.96
C ASN A 386 -19.62 -6.17 -16.79
#